data_AF-A0A2V9DNQ8-F1
#
_entry.id   AF-A0A2V9DNQ8-F1
#
_cell.length_a   1.000
_cell.length_b   1.000
_cell.length_c   1.000
_cell.angle_alpha   90.00
_cell.angle_beta   90.00
_cell.angle_gamma   90.00
#
_symmetry.space_group_name_H-M   'P 1'
#
loop_
_entity.id
_entity.type
_entity.pdbx_description
1 polymer ?
#
loop_
_entity_poly.entity_id
_entity_poly.type
_entity_poly.pdbx_seq_one_letter_code
_entity_poly.pdbx_strand_id
1 'polypeptide(L)'
;MSAVVWETELPGLKLLSRGKVRDLYEVGNDLLLVATDRLSAFDVVLPTPIPDKGPVLTQLSLFWFEALGDIVAHHVLSASDFPGAAAAYRQQLAGRSMLCRKTRPLPIECVVRGYLAGSGWKDYRATG
;
A
#
# COMPACT_ATOMS: atom_id res chain seq x y z
N MET A 1 14.46 -9.85 -14.09
CA MET A 1 13.23 -9.85 -13.29
C MET A 1 13.63 -9.70 -11.85
N SER A 2 13.01 -8.79 -11.07
CA SER A 2 13.34 -8.67 -9.65
C SER A 2 12.83 -9.90 -8.89
N ALA A 3 13.47 -10.22 -7.76
CA ALA A 3 13.02 -11.32 -6.93
C ALA A 3 11.63 -10.99 -6.35
N VAL A 4 10.72 -11.96 -6.40
CA VAL A 4 9.39 -11.85 -5.81
C VAL A 4 9.52 -11.58 -4.31
N VAL A 5 8.81 -10.57 -3.81
CA VAL A 5 8.71 -10.29 -2.37
C VAL A 5 7.34 -10.75 -1.88
N TRP A 6 7.34 -11.89 -1.21
CA TRP A 6 6.16 -12.38 -0.52
C TRP A 6 5.90 -11.61 0.76
N GLU A 7 6.91 -11.53 1.63
CA GLU A 7 6.92 -10.82 2.91
C GLU A 7 8.26 -10.10 3.05
N THR A 8 8.29 -9.02 3.83
CA THR A 8 9.54 -8.38 4.21
C THR A 8 9.97 -8.77 5.61
N GLU A 9 11.28 -8.90 5.78
CA GLU A 9 11.96 -9.11 7.06
C GLU A 9 13.00 -8.02 7.20
N LEU A 10 12.71 -7.02 8.03
CA LEU A 10 13.55 -5.83 8.22
C LEU A 10 13.98 -5.73 9.69
N PRO A 11 15.00 -6.50 10.12
CA PRO A 11 15.50 -6.43 11.49
C PRO A 11 15.81 -5.00 11.95
N GLY A 12 15.51 -4.70 13.21
CA GLY A 12 15.69 -3.34 13.75
C GLY A 12 14.56 -2.36 13.40
N LEU A 13 13.59 -2.77 12.57
CA LEU A 13 12.31 -2.09 12.43
C LEU A 13 11.20 -2.89 13.14
N LYS A 14 10.30 -2.17 13.80
CA LYS A 14 9.14 -2.78 14.45
C LYS A 14 8.04 -3.02 13.44
N LEU A 15 7.78 -4.29 13.13
CA LEU A 15 6.62 -4.70 12.34
C LEU A 15 5.34 -4.43 13.14
N LEU A 16 4.44 -3.63 12.57
CA LEU A 16 3.15 -3.33 13.18
C LEU A 16 2.07 -4.30 12.73
N SER A 17 2.05 -4.63 11.43
CA SER A 17 1.06 -5.54 10.86
C SER A 17 1.45 -6.01 9.46
N ARG A 18 0.96 -7.18 9.07
CA ARG A 18 0.90 -7.62 7.67
C ARG A 18 -0.56 -7.64 7.23
N GLY A 19 -0.89 -6.75 6.30
CA GLY A 19 -2.17 -6.81 5.60
C GLY A 19 -2.12 -7.85 4.48
N LYS A 20 -3.19 -7.95 3.69
CA LYS A 20 -3.26 -8.87 2.54
C LYS A 20 -2.10 -8.66 1.56
N VAL A 21 -1.74 -7.41 1.29
CA VAL A 21 -0.77 -7.04 0.23
C VAL A 21 0.29 -6.01 0.66
N ARG A 22 0.33 -5.63 1.94
CA ARG A 22 1.30 -4.66 2.46
C ARG A 22 1.83 -5.10 3.81
N ASP A 23 3.11 -4.87 4.04
CA ASP A 23 3.74 -4.97 5.34
C ASP A 23 3.96 -3.55 5.88
N LEU A 24 3.68 -3.32 7.16
CA LEU A 24 3.68 -2.00 7.79
C LEU A 24 4.67 -1.97 8.96
N TYR A 25 5.62 -1.04 8.93
CA TYR A 25 6.62 -0.86 9.98
C TYR A 25 6.53 0.52 10.62
N GLU A 26 6.91 0.61 11.89
CA GLU A 26 7.09 1.88 12.60
C GLU A 26 8.48 2.45 12.32
N VAL A 27 8.56 3.72 11.94
CA VAL A 27 9.82 4.47 11.73
C VAL A 27 9.72 5.79 12.49
N GLY A 28 10.24 5.84 13.71
CA GLY A 28 10.06 7.00 14.59
C GLY A 28 8.57 7.25 14.87
N ASN A 29 8.06 8.42 14.47
CA ASN A 29 6.64 8.78 14.58
C ASN A 29 5.84 8.49 13.30
N ASP A 30 6.50 7.97 12.27
CA ASP A 30 5.95 7.73 10.94
C ASP A 30 5.80 6.23 10.67
N LEU A 31 5.23 5.92 9.51
CA LEU A 31 4.99 4.56 9.05
C LEU A 31 5.72 4.30 7.74
N LEU A 32 6.39 3.16 7.66
CA LEU A 32 6.90 2.63 6.40
C LEU A 32 5.91 1.61 5.85
N LEU A 33 5.29 1.93 4.72
CA LEU A 33 4.39 1.04 4.00
C LEU A 33 5.20 0.33 2.91
N VAL A 34 5.16 -0.99 2.88
CA VAL A 34 5.83 -1.81 1.88
C VAL A 34 4.81 -2.64 1.10
N ALA A 35 4.64 -2.38 -0.19
CA ALA A 35 3.78 -3.15 -1.06
C ALA A 35 4.48 -4.45 -1.48
N THR A 36 3.85 -5.58 -1.18
CA THR A 36 4.35 -6.90 -1.55
C THR A 36 3.74 -7.37 -2.86
N ASP A 37 4.29 -8.47 -3.38
CA ASP A 37 3.83 -9.11 -4.61
C ASP A 37 2.67 -10.08 -4.35
N ARG A 38 2.18 -10.17 -3.10
CA ARG A 38 0.97 -10.91 -2.72
C ARG A 38 -0.25 -10.35 -3.43
N LEU A 39 -1.19 -11.22 -3.77
CA LEU A 39 -2.49 -10.88 -4.36
C LEU A 39 -3.60 -11.48 -3.50
N SER A 40 -4.74 -10.81 -3.39
CA SER A 40 -5.90 -11.35 -2.69
C SER A 40 -7.16 -11.26 -3.52
N ALA A 41 -8.01 -12.28 -3.45
CA ALA A 41 -9.34 -12.31 -4.02
C ALA A 41 -10.29 -13.02 -3.05
N PHE A 42 -11.54 -12.57 -2.98
CA PHE A 42 -12.56 -13.12 -2.05
C PHE A 42 -12.04 -13.19 -0.60
N ASP A 43 -11.38 -12.12 -0.15
CA ASP A 43 -10.76 -11.99 1.18
C ASP A 43 -9.65 -12.98 1.53
N VAL A 44 -9.19 -13.80 0.58
CA VAL A 44 -8.10 -14.75 0.75
C VAL A 44 -6.85 -14.29 0.00
N VAL A 45 -5.67 -14.40 0.64
CA VAL A 45 -4.37 -14.20 -0.03
C VAL A 45 -4.07 -15.44 -0.88
N LEU A 46 -3.87 -15.24 -2.18
CA LEU A 46 -3.61 -16.32 -3.13
C LEU A 46 -2.17 -16.82 -2.98
N PRO A 47 -1.92 -18.13 -3.15
CA PRO A 47 -0.59 -18.72 -2.96
C PRO A 47 0.44 -18.29 -4.02
N THR A 48 -0.02 -17.79 -5.16
CA THR A 48 0.84 -17.35 -6.27
C THR A 48 0.97 -15.83 -6.28
N PRO A 49 2.16 -15.28 -6.07
CA PRO A 49 2.40 -13.84 -6.14
C PRO A 49 2.50 -13.37 -7.60
N ILE A 50 2.36 -12.06 -7.80
CA ILE A 50 2.54 -11.41 -9.10
C ILE A 50 3.85 -10.61 -9.05
N PRO A 51 4.93 -11.06 -9.73
CA PRO A 51 6.19 -10.33 -9.76
C PRO A 51 6.01 -8.87 -10.14
N ASP A 52 6.75 -7.99 -9.46
CA ASP A 52 6.77 -6.54 -9.69
C ASP A 52 5.43 -5.81 -9.45
N LYS A 53 4.39 -6.48 -8.94
CA LYS A 53 3.12 -5.84 -8.53
C LYS A 53 3.34 -4.78 -7.46
N GLY A 54 4.12 -5.07 -6.43
CA GLY A 54 4.40 -4.13 -5.34
C GLY A 54 4.95 -2.78 -5.86
N PRO A 55 6.04 -2.80 -6.65
CA PRO A 55 6.57 -1.62 -7.31
C PRO A 55 5.55 -0.86 -8.17
N VAL A 56 4.85 -1.56 -9.07
CA VAL A 56 3.88 -0.92 -9.99
C VAL A 56 2.77 -0.19 -9.22
N LEU A 57 2.19 -0.83 -8.21
CA LEU A 57 1.11 -0.23 -7.42
C LEU A 57 1.58 0.93 -6.53
N THR A 58 2.83 0.87 -6.08
CA THR A 58 3.44 1.98 -5.32
C THR A 58 3.61 3.20 -6.22
N GLN A 59 4.18 3.03 -7.42
CA GLN A 59 4.35 4.12 -8.38
C GLN A 59 3.00 4.71 -8.83
N LEU A 60 2.00 3.86 -9.08
CA LEU A 60 0.66 4.34 -9.41
C LEU A 60 0.05 5.16 -8.26
N SER A 61 0.27 4.75 -7.01
CA SER A 61 -0.19 5.53 -5.84
C SER A 61 0.51 6.89 -5.77
N LEU A 62 1.84 6.92 -5.97
CA LEU A 62 2.63 8.16 -5.97
C LEU A 62 2.18 9.13 -7.06
N PHE A 63 1.93 8.63 -8.28
CA PHE A 63 1.37 9.42 -9.37
C PHE A 63 0.07 10.11 -8.96
N TRP A 64 -0.87 9.39 -8.33
CA TRP A 64 -2.14 9.98 -7.91
C TRP A 64 -2.01 10.94 -6.73
N PHE A 65 -1.09 10.68 -5.80
CA PHE A 65 -0.80 11.62 -4.72
C PHE A 65 -0.25 12.95 -5.25
N GLU A 66 0.65 12.90 -6.23
CA GLU A 66 1.16 14.09 -6.91
C GLU A 66 0.05 14.80 -7.70
N ALA A 67 -0.68 14.07 -8.55
CA ALA A 67 -1.72 14.65 -9.41
C ALA A 67 -2.89 15.31 -8.64
N LEU A 68 -3.15 14.87 -7.40
CA LEU A 68 -4.23 15.40 -6.55
C LEU A 68 -3.71 16.26 -5.39
N GLY A 69 -2.40 16.54 -5.32
CA GLY A 69 -1.76 17.23 -4.21
C GLY A 69 -2.33 18.64 -3.95
N ASP A 70 -2.76 19.33 -5.01
CA ASP A 70 -3.37 20.67 -4.92
C ASP A 70 -4.85 20.64 -4.51
N ILE A 71 -5.48 19.46 -4.52
CA ILE A 71 -6.90 19.27 -4.20
C ILE A 71 -7.08 18.80 -2.75
N VAL A 72 -6.23 17.88 -2.29
CA VAL A 72 -6.34 17.30 -0.95
C VAL A 72 -4.98 16.90 -0.40
N ALA A 73 -4.76 17.17 0.89
CA ALA A 73 -3.55 16.74 1.57
C ALA A 73 -3.46 15.20 1.65
N HIS A 74 -2.25 14.67 1.49
CA HIS A 74 -1.97 13.25 1.60
C HIS A 74 -0.88 12.95 2.65
N HIS A 75 -0.73 11.68 3.00
CA HIS A 75 0.19 11.26 4.07
C HIS A 75 1.63 10.96 3.65
N VAL A 76 1.94 10.90 2.34
CA VAL A 76 3.29 10.53 1.87
C VAL A 76 4.31 11.61 2.26
N LEU A 77 5.44 11.18 2.83
CA LEU A 77 6.59 12.00 3.19
C LEU A 77 7.76 11.77 2.21
N SER A 78 8.01 10.51 1.84
CA SER A 78 9.08 10.15 0.90
C SER A 78 8.85 8.75 0.32
N ALA A 79 9.38 8.50 -0.88
CA ALA A 79 9.40 7.17 -1.51
C ALA A 79 10.82 6.62 -1.72
N SER A 80 11.85 7.37 -1.33
CA SER A 80 13.27 7.05 -1.60
C SER A 80 14.19 7.37 -0.42
N ASP A 81 13.84 8.36 0.39
CA ASP A 81 14.59 8.75 1.57
C ASP A 81 13.97 8.14 2.83
N PHE A 82 14.59 7.06 3.32
CA PHE A 82 14.17 6.32 4.49
C PHE A 82 15.20 6.48 5.63
N PRO A 83 14.82 7.03 6.80
CA PRO A 83 15.75 7.32 7.89
C PRO A 83 16.02 6.10 8.78
N GLY A 84 17.05 6.21 9.62
CA GLY A 84 17.35 5.23 10.67
C GLY A 84 17.64 3.83 10.13
N ALA A 85 17.11 2.81 10.81
CA ALA A 85 17.29 1.41 10.42
C ALA A 85 16.75 1.11 9.01
N ALA A 86 15.74 1.85 8.53
CA ALA A 86 15.18 1.66 7.19
C ALA A 86 16.17 1.98 6.06
N ALA A 87 17.16 2.86 6.31
CA ALA A 87 18.18 3.21 5.33
C ALA A 87 19.01 2.00 4.87
N ALA A 88 19.23 1.02 5.77
CA ALA A 88 19.96 -0.21 5.47
C ALA A 88 19.25 -1.11 4.44
N TYR A 89 17.94 -0.94 4.26
CA TYR A 89 17.10 -1.79 3.42
C TYR A 89 16.68 -1.13 2.11
N ARG A 90 17.31 -0.01 1.72
CA ARG A 90 16.95 0.78 0.52
C ARG A 90 16.77 -0.07 -0.73
N GLN A 91 17.63 -1.06 -0.97
CA GLN A 91 17.52 -1.92 -2.16
C GLN A 91 16.24 -2.78 -2.16
N GLN A 92 15.83 -3.30 -1.01
CA GLN A 92 14.60 -4.09 -0.88
C GLN A 92 13.33 -3.21 -0.93
N LEU A 93 13.43 -1.98 -0.42
CA LEU A 93 12.34 -1.00 -0.35
C LEU A 93 12.14 -0.22 -1.66
N ALA A 94 13.17 -0.14 -2.51
CA ALA A 94 13.16 0.68 -3.71
C ALA A 94 11.96 0.42 -4.60
N GLY A 95 11.23 1.49 -4.93
CA GLY A 95 10.10 1.47 -5.84
C GLY A 95 8.81 0.84 -5.29
N ARG A 96 8.86 0.12 -4.16
CA ARG A 96 7.70 -0.58 -3.56
C ARG A 96 7.31 -0.07 -2.18
N SER A 97 7.94 1.00 -1.71
CA SER A 97 7.76 1.51 -0.36
C SER A 97 7.53 3.01 -0.35
N MET A 98 6.81 3.46 0.68
CA MET A 98 6.58 4.86 0.98
C MET A 98 6.66 5.07 2.49
N LEU A 99 7.39 6.10 2.90
CA LEU A 99 7.35 6.65 4.23
C LEU A 99 6.15 7.59 4.30
N CYS A 100 5.25 7.36 5.23
CA CYS A 100 4.02 8.12 5.40
C CYS A 100 3.89 8.60 6.84
N ARG A 101 3.32 9.80 6.99
CA ARG A 101 2.88 10.32 8.29
C ARG A 101 1.88 9.33 8.91
N LYS A 102 2.07 9.01 10.18
CA LYS A 102 1.09 8.22 10.95
C LYS A 102 -0.20 9.03 11.10
N THR A 103 -1.31 8.49 10.61
CA THR A 103 -2.64 9.12 10.68
C THR A 103 -3.59 8.30 11.55
N ARG A 104 -4.72 8.89 11.97
CA ARG A 104 -5.86 8.17 12.53
C ARG A 104 -6.90 7.95 11.42
N PRO A 105 -7.03 6.74 10.85
CA PRO A 105 -8.01 6.48 9.80
C PRO A 105 -9.44 6.69 10.30
N LEU A 106 -10.32 7.21 9.44
CA LEU A 106 -11.75 7.17 9.69
C LEU A 106 -12.24 5.73 9.46
N PRO A 107 -13.12 5.18 10.31
CA PRO A 107 -13.60 3.79 10.18
C PRO A 107 -14.70 3.66 9.12
N ILE A 108 -14.46 4.20 7.92
CA ILE A 108 -15.36 4.18 6.78
C ILE A 108 -14.58 3.95 5.49
N GLU A 109 -15.24 3.33 4.50
CA GLU A 109 -14.70 3.17 3.14
C GLU A 109 -15.34 4.22 2.22
N CYS A 110 -14.54 5.18 1.74
CA CYS A 110 -15.01 6.24 0.85
C CYS A 110 -15.03 5.75 -0.61
N VAL A 111 -16.16 5.21 -1.07
CA VAL A 111 -16.31 4.62 -2.41
C VAL A 111 -17.04 5.58 -3.37
N VAL A 112 -16.43 5.88 -4.52
CA VAL A 112 -17.05 6.65 -5.62
C VAL A 112 -17.32 5.71 -6.80
N ARG A 113 -18.50 5.85 -7.44
CA ARG A 113 -18.92 5.02 -8.57
C ARG A 113 -19.31 5.89 -9.76
N GLY A 114 -18.51 5.88 -10.82
CA GLY A 114 -18.87 6.49 -12.12
C GLY A 114 -19.69 5.56 -13.02
N TYR A 115 -19.67 4.26 -12.76
CA TYR A 115 -20.41 3.21 -13.47
C TYR A 115 -20.96 2.18 -12.48
N LEU A 116 -22.12 1.58 -12.80
CA LEU A 116 -22.71 0.52 -11.98
C LEU A 116 -22.08 -0.83 -12.30
N ALA A 117 -21.39 -1.40 -11.30
CA ALA A 117 -20.78 -2.72 -11.37
C ALA A 117 -20.64 -3.32 -9.95
N GLY A 118 -20.32 -4.61 -9.87
CA GLY A 118 -20.04 -5.29 -8.60
C GLY A 118 -21.23 -5.28 -7.64
N SER A 119 -20.98 -5.00 -6.35
CA SER A 119 -22.02 -4.94 -5.32
C SER A 119 -23.10 -3.90 -5.63
N GLY A 120 -22.72 -2.71 -6.11
CA GLY A 120 -23.68 -1.67 -6.46
C GLY A 120 -24.66 -2.08 -7.57
N TRP A 121 -24.22 -2.92 -8.52
CA TRP A 121 -25.13 -3.47 -9.53
C TRP A 121 -26.07 -4.54 -8.96
N LYS A 122 -25.57 -5.39 -8.05
CA LYS A 122 -26.40 -6.41 -7.39
C LYS A 122 -27.49 -5.77 -6.55
N ASP A 123 -27.15 -4.74 -5.78
CA ASP A 123 -28.08 -4.01 -4.92
C ASP A 123 -29.14 -3.30 -5.77
N TYR A 124 -28.72 -2.58 -6.82
CA TYR A 124 -29.64 -1.92 -7.75
C TYR A 124 -30.66 -2.88 -8.38
N ARG A 125 -30.21 -4.09 -8.77
CA ARG A 125 -31.13 -5.11 -9.30
C ARG A 125 -32.12 -5.64 -8.27
N ALA A 126 -31.75 -5.61 -6.99
CA ALA A 126 -32.59 -6.13 -5.91
C ALA A 126 -33.61 -5.09 -5.43
N THR A 127 -33.22 -3.82 -5.31
CA THR A 127 -34.04 -2.79 -4.63
C THR A 127 -34.23 -1.49 -5.41
N GLY A 128 -33.57 -1.30 -6.56
CA GLY A 128 -33.38 0.01 -7.18
C GLY A 128 -32.32 0.84 -6.47
#